data_AF-A0A520R7N2-F1
#
_entry.id   AF-A0A520R7N2-F1
#
_cell.length_a   1.000
_cell.length_b   1.000
_cell.length_c   1.000
_cell.angle_alpha   90.00
_cell.angle_beta   90.00
_cell.angle_gamma   90.00
#
_symmetry.space_group_name_H-M   'P 1'
#
loop_
_entity.id
_entity.type
_entity.pdbx_description
1 polymer ?
#
loop_
_entity_poly.entity_id
_entity_poly.type
_entity_poly.pdbx_seq_one_letter_code
_entity_poly.pdbx_strand_id
1 'polypeptide(L)'
;MPTYYELEVSLYDLQPRIWRRFLIRDTATFATLHEAIQLAFGWESCHLWEFRRPTRGGGPIAGLPNPGFGEETPDAARVKLSAFFGEAERCDYIYDFGDDWRHDVKRVAVHTESKAFRRRLLAGERAAPPEDCGGWPGYERVVEFVETGEDPFGDGDLESWLGDWRPDAFDLAAVKAAFDR
;
A
#
# COMPACT_ATOMS: atom_id res chain seq x y z
N MET A 1 22.44 -2.89 -17.27
CA MET A 1 21.23 -3.67 -16.93
C MET A 1 20.45 -2.85 -15.90
N PRO A 2 19.13 -2.66 -16.06
CA PRO A 2 18.33 -1.90 -15.09
C PRO A 2 18.32 -2.53 -13.69
N THR A 3 18.39 -1.68 -12.67
CA THR A 3 18.33 -2.06 -11.25
C THR A 3 16.91 -1.93 -10.71
N TYR A 4 16.52 -2.87 -9.87
CA TYR A 4 15.20 -2.91 -9.23
C TYR A 4 15.34 -3.11 -7.74
N TYR A 5 14.49 -2.44 -6.98
CA TYR A 5 14.23 -2.80 -5.60
C TYR A 5 13.12 -3.82 -5.55
N GLU A 6 13.37 -4.90 -4.83
CA GLU A 6 12.32 -5.78 -4.36
C GLU A 6 11.78 -5.20 -3.07
N LEU A 7 10.52 -4.79 -3.11
CA LEU A 7 9.81 -4.23 -1.99
C LEU A 7 8.77 -5.22 -1.50
N GLU A 8 8.71 -5.40 -0.19
CA GLU A 8 7.60 -6.03 0.50
C GLU A 8 6.83 -4.95 1.26
N VAL A 9 5.54 -4.85 1.00
CA VAL A 9 4.62 -3.87 1.59
C VAL A 9 3.57 -4.62 2.38
N SER A 10 3.37 -4.27 3.64
CA SER A 10 2.34 -4.89 4.46
C SER A 10 1.66 -3.89 5.38
N LEU A 11 0.37 -4.08 5.63
CA LEU A 11 -0.37 -3.33 6.62
C LEU A 11 0.15 -3.61 8.04
N TYR A 12 0.22 -2.56 8.87
CA TYR A 12 0.55 -2.69 10.28
C TYR A 12 -0.56 -3.39 11.06
N ASP A 13 -0.17 -4.06 12.15
CA ASP A 13 -1.01 -4.59 13.22
C ASP A 13 -2.15 -5.55 12.82
N LEU A 14 -2.25 -5.93 11.54
CA LEU A 14 -3.22 -6.91 11.02
C LEU A 14 -2.68 -8.34 11.08
N GLN A 15 -3.48 -9.23 11.70
CA GLN A 15 -3.27 -10.67 11.69
C GLN A 15 -4.54 -11.40 11.23
N PRO A 16 -4.43 -12.34 10.27
CA PRO A 16 -3.24 -12.70 9.51
C PRO A 16 -2.75 -11.57 8.58
N ARG A 17 -1.45 -11.56 8.27
CA ARG A 17 -0.79 -10.46 7.57
C ARG A 17 -1.38 -10.25 6.16
N ILE A 18 -1.68 -8.99 5.82
CA ILE A 18 -2.02 -8.56 4.46
C ILE A 18 -0.78 -7.92 3.84
N TRP A 19 -0.29 -8.47 2.73
CA TRP A 19 1.00 -8.03 2.16
C TRP A 19 1.11 -8.24 0.66
N ARG A 20 2.00 -7.48 0.02
CA ARG A 20 2.36 -7.55 -1.40
C ARG A 20 3.87 -7.47 -1.57
N ARG A 21 4.42 -8.19 -2.53
CA ARG A 21 5.85 -8.15 -2.84
C ARG A 21 6.06 -7.98 -4.34
N PHE A 22 6.85 -6.99 -4.72
CA PHE A 22 7.03 -6.61 -6.12
C PHE A 22 8.40 -6.00 -6.38
N LEU A 23 8.81 -6.04 -7.64
CA LEU A 23 9.95 -5.30 -8.17
C LEU A 23 9.51 -3.95 -8.70
N ILE A 24 10.29 -2.91 -8.42
CA ILE A 24 10.11 -1.56 -8.98
C ILE A 24 11.49 -0.97 -9.31
N ARG A 25 11.58 -0.21 -10.41
CA ARG A 25 12.86 0.41 -10.81
C ARG A 25 13.39 1.32 -9.69
N ASP A 26 14.68 1.25 -9.41
CA ASP A 26 15.34 2.13 -8.43
C ASP A 26 15.20 3.62 -8.79
N THR A 27 15.18 3.93 -10.09
CA THR A 27 14.97 5.28 -10.62
C THR A 27 13.52 5.74 -10.61
N ALA A 28 12.55 4.89 -10.23
CA ALA A 28 11.16 5.30 -10.10
C ALA A 28 10.99 6.34 -8.98
N THR A 29 9.87 7.04 -8.99
CA THR A 29 9.56 8.06 -7.97
C THR A 29 8.70 7.47 -6.85
N PHE A 30 8.62 8.17 -5.71
CA PHE A 30 7.68 7.80 -4.66
C PHE A 30 6.22 7.88 -5.11
N ALA A 31 5.87 8.76 -6.05
CA ALA A 31 4.55 8.74 -6.70
C ALA A 31 4.30 7.44 -7.47
N THR A 32 5.32 6.92 -8.19
CA THR A 32 5.21 5.61 -8.86
C THR A 32 5.08 4.46 -7.84
N LEU A 33 5.71 4.58 -6.67
CA LEU A 33 5.57 3.60 -5.59
C LEU A 33 4.16 3.64 -4.98
N HIS A 34 3.60 4.83 -4.76
CA HIS A 34 2.21 4.98 -4.34
C HIS A 34 1.25 4.29 -5.33
N GLU A 35 1.35 4.62 -6.63
CA GLU A 35 0.55 3.94 -7.68
C GLU A 35 0.72 2.41 -7.66
N ALA A 36 1.95 1.94 -7.40
CA ALA A 36 2.21 0.51 -7.30
C ALA A 36 1.48 -0.11 -6.10
N ILE A 37 1.55 0.51 -4.92
CA ILE A 37 0.86 0.04 -3.72
C ILE A 37 -0.66 0.03 -3.95
N GLN A 38 -1.23 1.12 -4.46
CA GLN A 38 -2.66 1.23 -4.75
C GLN A 38 -3.15 0.08 -5.64
N LEU A 39 -2.45 -0.16 -6.76
CA LEU A 39 -2.80 -1.24 -7.68
C LEU A 39 -2.56 -2.65 -7.13
N ALA A 40 -1.57 -2.83 -6.24
CA ALA A 40 -1.32 -4.12 -5.62
C ALA A 40 -2.36 -4.45 -4.55
N PHE A 41 -2.83 -3.45 -3.81
CA PHE A 41 -3.84 -3.61 -2.76
C PHE A 41 -5.26 -3.56 -3.31
N GLY A 42 -5.48 -3.00 -4.50
CA GLY A 42 -6.81 -2.88 -5.11
C GLY A 42 -7.57 -1.63 -4.66
N TRP A 43 -6.83 -0.59 -4.26
CA TRP A 43 -7.38 0.69 -3.82
C TRP A 43 -7.47 1.72 -4.96
N GLU A 44 -8.20 2.80 -4.69
CA GLU A 44 -8.67 3.74 -5.70
C GLU A 44 -7.87 5.04 -5.75
N SER A 45 -6.91 5.23 -4.84
CA SER A 45 -6.07 6.43 -4.76
C SER A 45 -6.89 7.72 -4.55
N CYS A 46 -8.03 7.63 -3.86
CA CYS A 46 -8.97 8.74 -3.62
C CYS A 46 -8.64 9.59 -2.39
N HIS A 47 -7.72 9.15 -1.53
CA HIS A 47 -7.36 9.86 -0.29
C HIS A 47 -5.94 10.44 -0.28
N LEU A 48 -5.66 11.28 0.73
CA LEU A 48 -4.32 11.80 1.00
C LEU A 48 -3.37 10.67 1.43
N TRP A 49 -2.08 10.87 1.15
CA TRP A 49 -1.04 9.90 1.48
C TRP A 49 0.34 10.54 1.60
N GLU A 50 1.21 9.85 2.31
CA GLU A 50 2.63 10.22 2.44
C GLU A 50 3.51 9.01 2.80
N PHE A 51 4.79 9.14 2.51
CA PHE A 51 5.84 8.25 3.00
C PHE A 51 6.63 8.94 4.10
N ARG A 52 6.89 8.25 5.20
CA ARG A 52 7.60 8.78 6.37
C ARG A 52 8.74 7.89 6.81
N ARG A 53 9.72 8.47 7.52
CA ARG A 53 10.77 7.69 8.19
C ARG A 53 10.14 6.85 9.32
N PRO A 54 10.56 5.59 9.53
CA PRO A 54 9.90 4.62 10.41
C PRO A 54 10.14 4.84 11.92
N THR A 55 10.46 6.07 12.33
CA THR A 55 10.75 6.44 13.72
C THR A 55 9.59 7.26 14.29
N ARG A 56 9.37 7.20 15.61
CA ARG A 56 8.41 8.07 16.28
C ARG A 56 8.76 9.54 16.02
N GLY A 57 7.91 10.26 15.27
CA GLY A 57 8.18 11.63 14.84
C GLY A 57 9.12 11.75 13.62
N GLY A 58 9.33 10.66 12.86
CA GLY A 58 10.07 10.70 11.61
C GLY A 58 9.39 11.63 10.62
N GLY A 59 10.17 12.57 10.05
CA GLY A 59 9.67 13.53 9.06
C GLY A 59 9.23 12.89 7.74
N PRO A 60 8.52 13.65 6.89
CA PRO A 60 8.09 13.19 5.59
C PRO A 60 9.30 12.91 4.68
N ILE A 61 9.22 11.83 3.93
CA ILE A 61 10.18 11.48 2.86
C ILE A 61 9.67 12.05 1.54
N ALA A 62 8.40 11.80 1.25
CA ALA A 62 7.73 12.20 0.03
C ALA A 62 6.21 12.01 0.16
N GLY A 63 5.42 12.88 -0.43
CA GLY A 63 3.96 12.77 -0.46
C GLY A 63 3.36 13.78 -1.43
N LEU A 64 2.06 14.05 -1.28
CA LEU A 64 1.44 15.19 -1.95
C LEU A 64 1.95 16.49 -1.32
N PRO A 65 2.39 17.49 -2.11
CA PRO A 65 2.80 18.79 -1.56
C PRO A 65 1.65 19.40 -0.76
N ASN A 66 1.84 19.61 0.53
CA ASN A 66 0.86 20.24 1.41
C ASN A 66 1.41 21.57 1.94
N PRO A 67 1.17 22.69 1.26
CA PRO A 67 1.69 23.99 1.69
C PRO A 67 0.96 24.59 2.91
N GLY A 68 -0.02 23.88 3.51
CA GLY A 68 -0.92 24.46 4.52
C GLY A 68 -0.86 23.85 5.93
N PHE A 69 -0.27 22.67 6.12
CA PHE A 69 -0.31 21.97 7.42
C PHE A 69 1.00 21.22 7.70
N GLY A 70 1.65 21.53 8.82
CA GLY A 70 2.78 20.76 9.35
C GLY A 70 4.13 21.04 8.68
N GLU A 71 4.98 20.02 8.65
CA GLU A 71 6.30 20.02 8.00
C GLU A 71 6.13 19.92 6.47
N GLU A 72 6.92 20.68 5.71
CA GLU A 72 6.86 20.65 4.25
C GLU A 72 7.17 19.25 3.72
N THR A 73 6.19 18.65 3.04
CA THR A 73 6.34 17.31 2.47
C THR A 73 6.93 17.40 1.07
N PRO A 74 8.08 16.76 0.79
CA PRO A 74 8.67 16.77 -0.54
C PRO A 74 7.72 16.16 -1.59
N ASP A 75 7.68 16.77 -2.77
CA ASP A 75 6.85 16.30 -3.89
C ASP A 75 7.26 14.89 -4.32
N ALA A 76 6.39 13.91 -4.08
CA ALA A 76 6.63 12.50 -4.41
C ALA A 76 6.83 12.24 -5.90
N ALA A 77 6.38 13.13 -6.79
CA ALA A 77 6.64 13.03 -8.22
C ALA A 77 8.10 13.37 -8.58
N ARG A 78 8.86 13.98 -7.67
CA ARG A 78 10.25 14.42 -7.88
C ARG A 78 11.28 13.61 -7.10
N VAL A 79 10.88 12.98 -5.99
CA VAL A 79 11.78 12.16 -5.17
C VAL A 79 11.89 10.75 -5.75
N LYS A 80 13.11 10.35 -6.14
CA LYS A 80 13.40 8.99 -6.61
C LYS A 80 13.53 8.02 -5.45
N LEU A 81 13.14 6.76 -5.66
CA LEU A 81 13.32 5.69 -4.67
C LEU A 81 14.79 5.51 -4.32
N SER A 82 15.70 5.58 -5.29
CA SER A 82 17.14 5.46 -5.05
C SER A 82 17.72 6.53 -4.12
N ALA A 83 17.09 7.71 -4.02
CA ALA A 83 17.53 8.76 -3.11
C ALA A 83 17.26 8.41 -1.63
N PHE A 84 16.38 7.44 -1.36
CA PHE A 84 16.07 6.97 -0.01
C PHE A 84 16.52 5.52 0.19
N PHE A 85 15.97 4.60 -0.61
CA PHE A 85 16.25 3.15 -0.56
C PHE A 85 17.64 2.76 -1.09
N GLY A 86 18.46 3.74 -1.48
CA GLY A 86 19.89 3.50 -1.71
C GLY A 86 20.61 3.10 -0.42
N GLU A 87 20.23 3.70 0.70
CA GLU A 87 20.81 3.45 2.03
C GLU A 87 19.79 2.88 3.01
N ALA A 88 18.57 3.41 3.03
CA ALA A 88 17.52 2.95 3.93
C ALA A 88 16.89 1.64 3.43
N GLU A 89 16.46 0.80 4.38
CA GLU A 89 15.79 -0.47 4.06
C GLU A 89 14.29 -0.42 4.30
N ARG A 90 13.79 0.60 4.99
CA ARG A 90 12.41 0.66 5.45
C ARG A 90 11.87 2.09 5.52
N CYS A 91 10.61 2.27 5.13
CA CYS A 91 9.81 3.45 5.46
C CYS A 91 8.35 3.07 5.77
N ASP A 92 7.62 4.03 6.31
CA ASP A 92 6.17 3.91 6.47
C ASP A 92 5.46 4.56 5.29
N TYR A 93 4.37 3.96 4.83
CA TYR A 93 3.44 4.54 3.87
C TYR A 93 2.07 4.67 4.53
N ILE A 94 1.57 5.90 4.65
CA ILE A 94 0.27 6.21 5.23
C ILE A 94 -0.67 6.56 4.09
N TYR A 95 -1.78 5.85 4.00
CA TYR A 95 -2.86 6.11 3.05
C TYR A 95 -4.15 6.38 3.80
N ASP A 96 -4.91 7.34 3.30
CA ASP A 96 -6.10 7.87 3.94
C ASP A 96 -5.84 8.41 5.35
N PHE A 97 -5.77 9.73 5.48
CA PHE A 97 -5.53 10.37 6.78
C PHE A 97 -6.77 10.33 7.69
N GLY A 98 -7.93 9.92 7.18
CA GLY A 98 -9.11 9.60 7.97
C GLY A 98 -8.97 8.21 8.61
N ASP A 99 -8.82 7.18 7.79
CA ASP A 99 -8.74 5.78 8.23
C ASP A 99 -7.38 5.34 8.78
N ASP A 100 -6.32 6.12 8.50
CA ASP A 100 -4.93 5.93 8.95
C ASP A 100 -4.36 4.56 8.56
N TRP A 101 -4.52 4.16 7.29
CA TRP A 101 -3.94 2.91 6.78
C TRP A 101 -2.43 3.00 6.68
N ARG A 102 -1.74 2.48 7.69
CA ARG A 102 -0.27 2.46 7.74
C ARG A 102 0.29 1.16 7.19
N HIS A 103 1.31 1.30 6.36
CA HIS A 103 2.04 0.20 5.77
C HIS A 103 3.51 0.28 6.12
N ASP A 104 4.07 -0.88 6.36
CA ASP A 104 5.50 -1.12 6.41
C ASP A 104 6.01 -1.42 5.00
N VAL A 105 6.86 -0.55 4.44
CA VAL A 105 7.50 -0.73 3.14
C VAL A 105 8.96 -1.09 3.35
N LYS A 106 9.33 -2.33 3.01
CA LYS A 106 10.69 -2.87 3.21
C LYS A 106 11.35 -3.21 1.89
N ARG A 107 12.58 -2.73 1.69
CA ARG A 107 13.48 -3.20 0.62
C ARG A 107 14.13 -4.51 1.07
N VAL A 108 13.68 -5.62 0.48
CA VAL A 108 14.16 -6.95 0.84
C VAL A 108 15.38 -7.38 0.02
N ALA A 109 15.51 -6.88 -1.20
CA ALA A 109 16.65 -7.16 -2.08
C ALA A 109 16.81 -6.10 -3.18
N VAL A 110 17.96 -6.14 -3.85
CA VAL A 110 18.26 -5.36 -5.05
C VAL A 110 18.55 -6.33 -6.20
N HIS A 111 17.86 -6.16 -7.31
CA HIS A 111 17.98 -7.02 -8.49
C HIS A 111 18.54 -6.25 -9.68
N THR A 112 19.20 -6.97 -10.57
CA THR A 112 19.64 -6.46 -11.86
C THR A 112 19.05 -7.34 -12.95
N GLU A 113 18.26 -6.75 -13.85
CA GLU A 113 17.50 -7.49 -14.84
C GLU A 113 18.04 -7.26 -16.25
N SER A 114 17.95 -8.26 -17.12
CA SER A 114 18.40 -8.13 -18.51
C SER A 114 17.45 -7.28 -19.36
N LYS A 115 16.17 -7.18 -18.98
CA LYS A 115 15.13 -6.41 -19.67
C LYS A 115 14.52 -5.37 -18.75
N ALA A 116 14.22 -4.20 -19.32
CA ALA A 116 13.52 -3.14 -18.60
C ALA A 116 12.01 -3.41 -18.53
N PHE A 117 11.41 -3.15 -17.37
CA PHE A 117 9.98 -3.11 -17.10
C PHE A 117 9.71 -2.02 -16.06
N ARG A 118 8.46 -1.57 -15.93
CA ARG A 118 8.10 -0.51 -14.97
C ARG A 118 8.12 -1.05 -13.54
N ARG A 119 7.42 -2.17 -13.33
CA ARG A 119 7.24 -2.88 -12.07
C ARG A 119 6.79 -4.31 -12.35
N ARG A 120 6.92 -5.21 -11.38
CA ARG A 120 6.48 -6.61 -11.49
C ARG A 120 6.02 -7.17 -10.15
N LEU A 121 4.79 -7.64 -10.06
CA LEU A 121 4.27 -8.31 -8.87
C LEU A 121 4.87 -9.72 -8.77
N LEU A 122 5.37 -10.07 -7.59
CA LEU A 122 6.01 -11.37 -7.31
C LEU A 122 5.10 -12.27 -6.48
N ALA A 123 4.53 -11.72 -5.41
CA ALA A 123 3.69 -12.46 -4.48
C ALA A 123 2.80 -11.50 -3.68
N GLY A 124 1.87 -12.07 -2.93
CA GLY A 124 1.01 -11.37 -1.99
C GLY A 124 0.01 -12.33 -1.37
N GLU A 125 -0.72 -11.84 -0.37
CA GLU A 125 -1.71 -12.65 0.33
C GLU A 125 -2.80 -11.76 0.93
N ARG A 126 -4.03 -12.32 1.00
CA ARG A 126 -5.25 -11.70 1.53
C ARG A 126 -5.76 -10.48 0.79
N ALA A 127 -7.06 -10.23 0.90
CA ALA A 127 -7.66 -9.02 0.37
C ALA A 127 -7.22 -7.81 1.20
N ALA A 128 -7.04 -6.66 0.56
CA ALA A 128 -6.89 -5.42 1.31
C ALA A 128 -8.23 -5.04 1.96
N PRO A 129 -8.21 -4.24 3.05
CA PRO A 129 -9.41 -3.58 3.55
C PRO A 129 -10.13 -2.85 2.41
N PRO A 130 -11.48 -2.92 2.32
CA PRO A 130 -12.22 -2.10 1.36
C PRO A 130 -11.95 -0.60 1.57
N GLU A 131 -12.03 0.19 0.50
CA GLU A 131 -12.00 1.66 0.61
C GLU A 131 -13.11 2.16 1.54
N ASP A 132 -12.85 3.23 2.29
CA ASP A 132 -13.79 3.87 3.21
C ASP A 132 -14.41 2.93 4.27
N CYS A 133 -13.76 1.82 4.60
CA CYS A 133 -14.33 0.90 5.60
C CYS A 133 -14.31 1.45 7.03
N GLY A 134 -13.56 2.53 7.31
CA GLY A 134 -13.52 3.17 8.63
C GLY A 134 -12.32 2.73 9.45
N GLY A 135 -11.18 2.54 8.80
CA GLY A 135 -9.92 2.14 9.41
C GLY A 135 -9.99 0.75 10.04
N TRP A 136 -9.14 0.53 11.05
CA TRP A 136 -9.06 -0.76 11.74
C TRP A 136 -10.41 -1.28 12.27
N PRO A 137 -11.21 -0.50 13.04
CA PRO A 137 -12.48 -0.99 13.57
C PRO A 137 -13.49 -1.34 12.47
N GLY A 138 -13.47 -0.56 11.39
CA GLY A 138 -14.27 -0.80 10.20
C GLY A 138 -13.91 -2.10 9.48
N TYR A 139 -12.62 -2.35 9.33
CA TYR A 139 -12.12 -3.61 8.78
C TYR A 139 -12.53 -4.82 9.63
N GLU A 140 -12.40 -4.75 10.96
CA GLU A 140 -12.84 -5.84 11.85
C GLU A 140 -14.34 -6.13 11.67
N ARG A 141 -15.17 -5.09 11.59
CA ARG A 141 -16.61 -5.22 11.36
C ARG A 141 -16.92 -5.96 10.06
N VAL A 142 -16.27 -5.61 8.95
CA VAL A 142 -16.54 -6.27 7.65
C VAL A 142 -16.03 -7.71 7.62
N VAL A 143 -14.93 -8.01 8.31
CA VAL A 143 -14.44 -9.38 8.48
C VAL A 143 -15.45 -10.21 9.27
N GLU A 144 -15.89 -9.71 10.42
CA GLU A 144 -16.89 -10.37 11.26
C GLU A 144 -18.19 -10.63 10.50
N PHE A 145 -18.67 -9.64 9.74
CA PHE A 145 -19.84 -9.80 8.89
C PHE A 145 -19.67 -10.88 7.83
N VAL A 146 -18.53 -10.93 7.15
CA VAL A 146 -18.27 -11.97 6.13
C VAL A 146 -18.14 -13.37 6.74
N GLU A 147 -17.57 -13.48 7.94
CA GLU A 147 -17.36 -14.77 8.61
C GLU A 147 -18.61 -15.31 9.31
N THR A 148 -19.49 -14.42 9.82
CA THR A 148 -20.64 -14.80 10.66
C THR A 148 -22.00 -14.52 10.03
N GLY A 149 -22.07 -13.59 9.08
CA GLY A 149 -23.31 -13.03 8.54
C GLY A 149 -23.99 -11.99 9.47
N GLU A 150 -23.38 -11.66 10.60
CA GLU A 150 -23.92 -10.69 11.56
C GLU A 150 -23.21 -9.34 11.43
N ASP A 151 -23.99 -8.25 11.37
CA ASP A 151 -23.47 -6.89 11.47
C ASP A 151 -23.69 -6.37 12.90
N PRO A 152 -22.62 -6.17 13.70
CA PRO A 152 -22.73 -5.75 15.09
C PRO A 152 -23.48 -4.43 15.30
N PHE A 153 -23.45 -3.55 14.31
CA PHE A 153 -24.08 -2.23 14.38
C PHE A 153 -25.42 -2.18 13.65
N GLY A 154 -25.62 -3.03 12.64
CA GLY A 154 -26.84 -3.10 11.84
C GLY A 154 -27.19 -1.80 11.13
N ASP A 155 -26.24 -0.88 11.00
CA ASP A 155 -26.40 0.45 10.41
C ASP A 155 -25.80 0.50 8.99
N GLY A 156 -26.40 -0.23 8.07
CA GLY A 156 -25.98 -0.23 6.68
C GLY A 156 -26.45 -1.45 5.89
N ASP A 157 -26.00 -1.51 4.64
CA ASP A 157 -26.17 -2.67 3.77
C ASP A 157 -24.79 -3.20 3.39
N LEU A 158 -24.14 -3.88 4.35
CA LEU A 158 -22.80 -4.46 4.16
C LEU A 158 -22.78 -5.52 3.06
N GLU A 159 -23.88 -6.26 2.87
CA GLU A 159 -23.97 -7.27 1.81
C GLU A 159 -23.85 -6.63 0.42
N SER A 160 -24.68 -5.62 0.14
CA SER A 160 -24.65 -4.92 -1.14
C SER A 160 -23.32 -4.16 -1.35
N TRP A 161 -22.75 -3.59 -0.29
CA TRP A 161 -21.53 -2.80 -0.38
C TRP A 161 -20.27 -3.65 -0.57
N LEU A 162 -20.12 -4.75 0.17
CA LEU A 162 -18.96 -5.64 0.07
C LEU A 162 -18.99 -6.54 -1.17
N GLY A 163 -20.19 -6.93 -1.62
CA GLY A 163 -20.39 -7.88 -2.71
C GLY A 163 -19.60 -9.18 -2.50
N ASP A 164 -18.71 -9.49 -3.43
CA ASP A 164 -17.91 -10.73 -3.42
C ASP A 164 -16.60 -10.63 -2.62
N TRP A 165 -16.34 -9.50 -1.93
CA TRP A 165 -15.12 -9.34 -1.15
C TRP A 165 -15.03 -10.38 -0.02
N ARG A 166 -13.85 -11.01 0.14
CA ARG A 166 -13.56 -11.95 1.22
C ARG A 166 -12.16 -11.67 1.78
N PRO A 167 -11.94 -11.72 3.12
CA PRO A 167 -10.68 -11.31 3.71
C PRO A 167 -9.48 -12.20 3.33
N ASP A 168 -9.73 -13.47 3.03
CA ASP A 168 -8.74 -14.45 2.61
C ASP A 168 -8.51 -14.48 1.08
N ALA A 169 -9.33 -13.77 0.29
CA ALA A 169 -9.22 -13.78 -1.15
C ALA A 169 -8.03 -12.96 -1.66
N PHE A 170 -7.15 -13.60 -2.44
CA PHE A 170 -6.13 -12.90 -3.23
C PHE A 170 -5.79 -13.67 -4.50
N ASP A 171 -6.22 -13.16 -5.65
CA ASP A 171 -5.85 -13.72 -6.96
C ASP A 171 -4.59 -13.03 -7.49
N LEU A 172 -3.44 -13.67 -7.26
CA LEU A 172 -2.15 -13.17 -7.74
C LEU A 172 -2.12 -12.98 -9.26
N ALA A 173 -2.76 -13.86 -10.04
CA ALA A 173 -2.72 -13.78 -11.49
C ALA A 173 -3.54 -12.58 -12.00
N ALA A 174 -4.73 -12.36 -11.43
CA ALA A 174 -5.57 -11.21 -11.75
C ALA A 174 -4.88 -9.88 -11.40
N VAL A 175 -4.34 -9.76 -10.18
CA VAL A 175 -3.65 -8.54 -9.74
C VAL A 175 -2.39 -8.31 -10.59
N LYS A 176 -1.62 -9.36 -10.89
CA LYS A 176 -0.43 -9.27 -11.75
C LYS A 176 -0.77 -8.77 -13.16
N ALA A 177 -1.91 -9.16 -13.73
CA ALA A 177 -2.35 -8.72 -15.05
C ALA A 177 -2.66 -7.20 -15.11
N ALA A 178 -3.05 -6.59 -14.00
CA ALA A 178 -3.21 -5.13 -13.87
C ALA A 178 -1.89 -4.43 -13.47
N PHE A 179 -1.13 -5.04 -12.56
CA PHE A 179 0.07 -4.47 -11.97
C PHE A 179 1.27 -4.43 -12.95
N ASP A 180 1.49 -5.47 -13.75
CA ASP A 180 2.69 -5.60 -14.58
C ASP A 180 2.63 -4.78 -15.90
N ARG A 181 1.54 -4.03 -16.11
CA ARG A 181 1.34 -3.19 -17.30
C ARG A 181 2.29 -1.98 -17.36
#